data_AF-A0A507C8C9-F1
#
_entry.id   AF-A0A507C8C9-F1
#
_cell.length_a   1.000
_cell.length_b   1.000
_cell.length_c   1.000
_cell.angle_alpha   90.00
_cell.angle_beta   90.00
_cell.angle_gamma   90.00
#
_symmetry.space_group_name_H-M   'P 1'
#
loop_
_entity.id
_entity.type
_entity.pdbx_description
1 polymer ?
#
loop_
_entity_poly.entity_id
_entity_poly.type
_entity_poly.pdbx_seq_one_letter_code
_entity_poly.pdbx_strand_id
1 'polypeptide(L)'
;MCERIVDEFKYNHLSSGDLLRAEVARGTELGLQLDTMMKKGELVPLEITLRLIREAMERADPDAPGFLLDGFPRHLDQALSFESQITKCKFALVFECPEEVLIQRLLKRSETSGRADDNIETIRMRFKTFAEVSKDAIEYFEKEGRCVKISSVSAPDEVYTQARKHFSDKQVKEDDVQSQAVEKKTVVVQEPKLPVEEAKAVSQHHGRAWDNIVFVLGAPGTGKGTQCDRIVAEFEYTHLSTGDLLRAEVASGSELGQQLDAMMTEGKLVPLETTLRLIREAMERADPEAPGFLLDGFPRELPQAHAFESQIAKCKFVLVFDCPEEALIRRLLKRGETSGRADDNIETITKRFKTFQDASRPVIKYFEGLERCVKISSDTDPEEVYEQTRAHFIEPAAAAEKIAPTEPDAPETIESHPAAATEEKKKHEGKAWENIIFVLGGPGSGKGTQCERLVNEFKYNHLSAGDLLRAEVSKGTELGLKLDRMMKEGQIVPMETTLQILQAAMESCDADAPGFLIDGFPRALDQAVAFEEQIKNCKFVLAFECPEDVLVERLLKRGETSGRADDSIETIKKRFKTFVDISSPVIEHFEKQGRCVKISSEAAVDEVYEMARAHFL
;
A
#
# COMPACT_ATOMS: atom_id res chain seq x y z
N MET A 1 3.45 11.52 -35.19
CA MET A 1 2.62 12.65 -34.73
C MET A 1 3.46 13.62 -33.93
N CYS A 2 4.04 13.19 -32.79
CA CYS A 2 4.94 13.99 -31.96
C CYS A 2 6.08 14.64 -32.76
N GLU A 3 6.76 13.87 -33.62
CA GLU A 3 7.82 14.40 -34.51
C GLU A 3 7.36 15.60 -35.34
N ARG A 4 6.17 15.54 -35.97
CA ARG A 4 5.65 16.64 -36.78
C ARG A 4 5.38 17.90 -35.94
N ILE A 5 4.84 17.72 -34.73
CA ILE A 5 4.59 18.83 -33.79
C ILE A 5 5.90 19.46 -33.34
N VAL A 6 6.88 18.63 -32.99
CA VAL A 6 8.22 19.05 -32.58
C VAL A 6 8.94 19.80 -33.70
N ASP A 7 8.86 19.30 -34.94
CA ASP A 7 9.49 19.93 -36.09
C ASP A 7 8.86 21.28 -36.45
N GLU A 8 7.52 21.39 -36.38
CA GLU A 8 6.80 22.63 -36.70
C GLU A 8 6.91 23.68 -35.60
N PHE A 9 6.72 23.29 -34.34
CA PHE A 9 6.66 24.22 -33.20
C PHE A 9 7.96 24.34 -32.42
N LYS A 10 8.99 23.54 -32.75
CA LYS A 10 10.32 23.53 -32.12
C LYS A 10 10.34 23.15 -30.63
N TYR A 11 9.37 22.35 -30.17
CA TYR A 11 9.28 21.94 -28.76
C TYR A 11 10.36 20.92 -28.41
N ASN A 12 10.85 20.92 -27.18
CA ASN A 12 11.63 19.82 -26.63
C ASN A 12 10.74 18.57 -26.52
N HIS A 13 11.16 17.45 -27.12
CA HIS A 13 10.45 16.19 -27.04
C HIS A 13 11.03 15.29 -25.96
N LEU A 14 10.20 14.84 -25.03
CA LEU A 14 10.59 13.87 -24.00
C LEU A 14 9.59 12.71 -24.00
N SER A 15 10.07 11.51 -24.29
CA SER A 15 9.27 10.28 -24.14
C SER A 15 9.68 9.58 -22.85
N SER A 16 8.72 9.35 -21.95
CA SER A 16 8.98 8.65 -20.68
C SER A 16 9.57 7.25 -20.91
N GLY A 17 9.08 6.54 -21.93
CA GLY A 17 9.59 5.23 -22.32
C GLY A 17 11.02 5.26 -22.85
N ASP A 18 11.41 6.30 -23.59
CA ASP A 18 12.80 6.44 -24.08
C ASP A 18 13.75 6.82 -22.96
N LEU A 19 13.33 7.69 -22.03
CA LEU A 19 14.13 8.02 -20.84
C LEU A 19 14.45 6.78 -20.00
N LEU A 20 13.45 5.92 -19.77
CA LEU A 20 13.64 4.67 -19.05
C LEU A 20 14.60 3.72 -19.81
N ARG A 21 14.42 3.55 -21.11
CA ARG A 21 15.33 2.71 -21.94
C ARG A 21 16.75 3.27 -21.99
N ALA A 22 16.91 4.59 -22.02
CA ALA A 22 18.22 5.23 -21.98
C ALA A 22 18.92 4.97 -20.63
N GLU A 23 18.18 4.98 -19.52
CA GLU A 23 18.71 4.64 -18.21
C GLU A 23 19.11 3.16 -18.12
N VAL A 24 18.29 2.25 -18.68
CA VAL A 24 18.63 0.83 -18.84
C VAL A 24 19.94 0.66 -19.63
N ALA A 25 20.09 1.38 -20.75
CA ALA A 25 21.26 1.29 -21.61
C ALA A 25 22.56 1.79 -20.96
N ARG A 26 22.47 2.64 -19.92
CA ARG A 26 23.65 3.10 -19.15
C ARG A 26 24.23 1.99 -18.26
N GLY A 27 23.50 0.90 -18.03
CA GLY A 27 23.97 -0.23 -17.21
C GLY A 27 24.19 0.12 -15.74
N THR A 28 23.54 1.18 -15.24
CA THR A 28 23.55 1.55 -13.82
C THR A 28 22.78 0.51 -13.00
N GLU A 29 22.98 0.49 -11.67
CA GLU A 29 22.17 -0.36 -10.77
C GLU A 29 20.67 -0.10 -10.95
N LEU A 30 20.29 1.18 -11.08
CA LEU A 30 18.94 1.58 -11.43
C LEU A 30 18.51 1.06 -12.82
N GLY A 31 19.38 1.16 -13.82
CA GLY A 31 19.12 0.65 -15.17
C GLY A 31 18.85 -0.86 -15.18
N LEU A 32 19.58 -1.65 -14.39
CA LEU A 32 19.35 -3.10 -14.23
C LEU A 32 18.01 -3.40 -13.54
N GLN A 33 17.65 -2.62 -12.52
CA GLN A 33 16.34 -2.72 -11.86
C GLN A 33 15.20 -2.36 -12.84
N LEU A 34 15.36 -1.27 -13.59
CA LEU A 34 14.39 -0.85 -14.61
C LEU A 34 14.24 -1.88 -15.73
N ASP A 35 15.32 -2.49 -16.20
CA ASP A 35 15.26 -3.55 -17.22
C ASP A 35 14.45 -4.76 -16.74
N THR A 36 14.66 -5.14 -15.48
CA THR A 36 13.92 -6.23 -14.83
C THR A 36 12.43 -5.89 -14.71
N MET A 37 12.11 -4.70 -14.19
CA MET A 37 10.73 -4.23 -14.05
C MET A 37 10.02 -4.15 -15.40
N MET A 38 10.68 -3.57 -16.41
CA MET A 38 10.12 -3.40 -17.75
C MET A 38 9.88 -4.74 -18.47
N LYS A 39 10.79 -5.72 -18.32
CA LYS A 39 10.61 -7.08 -18.88
C LYS A 39 9.48 -7.85 -18.21
N LYS A 40 9.27 -7.64 -16.91
CA LYS A 40 8.18 -8.27 -16.14
C LYS A 40 6.83 -7.56 -16.29
N GLY A 41 6.79 -6.39 -16.95
CA GLY A 41 5.59 -5.56 -17.05
C GLY A 41 5.21 -4.86 -15.73
N GLU A 42 6.15 -4.74 -14.80
CA GLU A 42 5.96 -4.08 -13.52
C GLU A 42 5.91 -2.55 -13.70
N LEU A 43 5.18 -1.88 -12.81
CA LEU A 43 5.10 -0.43 -12.78
C LEU A 43 6.41 0.16 -12.24
N VAL A 44 7.00 1.08 -13.00
CA VAL A 44 8.15 1.84 -12.54
C VAL A 44 7.69 2.83 -11.45
N PRO A 45 8.37 2.89 -10.29
CA PRO A 45 8.05 3.84 -9.24
C PRO A 45 7.95 5.29 -9.74
N LEU A 46 6.99 6.03 -9.19
CA LEU A 46 6.66 7.39 -9.60
C LEU A 46 7.86 8.33 -9.46
N GLU A 47 8.58 8.21 -8.35
CA GLU A 47 9.72 9.05 -7.99
C GLU A 47 10.86 8.94 -9.01
N ILE A 48 11.10 7.73 -9.51
CA ILE A 48 12.11 7.47 -10.54
C ILE A 48 11.71 8.15 -11.84
N THR A 49 10.44 7.98 -12.25
CA THR A 49 9.93 8.56 -13.50
C THR A 49 9.97 10.09 -13.45
N LEU A 50 9.52 10.71 -12.35
CA LEU A 50 9.55 12.17 -12.18
C LEU A 50 10.98 12.71 -12.14
N ARG A 51 11.91 12.01 -11.46
CA ARG A 51 13.32 12.42 -11.43
C ARG A 51 13.93 12.42 -12.83
N LEU A 52 13.71 11.35 -13.61
CA LEU A 52 14.23 11.26 -14.98
C LEU A 52 13.64 12.34 -15.89
N ILE A 53 12.34 12.63 -15.78
CA ILE A 53 11.71 13.71 -16.54
C ILE A 53 12.29 15.07 -16.13
N ARG A 54 12.43 15.34 -14.83
CA ARG A 54 13.03 16.59 -14.33
C ARG A 54 14.44 16.79 -14.87
N GLU A 55 15.32 15.80 -14.71
CA GLU A 55 16.70 15.87 -15.21
C GLU A 55 16.74 16.07 -16.74
N ALA A 56 15.82 15.43 -17.47
CA ALA A 56 15.75 15.59 -18.92
C ALA A 56 15.27 16.98 -19.33
N MET A 57 14.32 17.57 -18.59
CA MET A 57 13.86 18.94 -18.81
C MET A 57 14.97 19.96 -18.50
N GLU A 58 15.75 19.73 -17.43
CA GLU A 58 16.88 20.59 -17.05
C GLU A 58 18.03 20.59 -18.07
N ARG A 59 18.21 19.48 -18.80
CA ARG A 59 19.24 19.33 -19.85
C ARG A 59 18.77 19.73 -21.24
N ALA A 60 17.48 19.99 -21.42
CA ALA A 60 16.91 20.30 -22.72
C ALA A 60 17.26 21.73 -23.18
N ASP A 61 16.98 22.04 -24.46
CA ASP A 61 17.25 23.35 -25.03
C ASP A 61 16.41 24.42 -24.31
N PRO A 62 17.03 25.38 -23.60
CA PRO A 62 16.30 26.41 -22.86
C PRO A 62 15.61 27.42 -23.79
N ASP A 63 16.03 27.52 -25.07
CA ASP A 63 15.44 28.44 -26.05
C ASP A 63 14.21 27.85 -26.74
N ALA A 64 13.92 26.57 -26.53
CA ALA A 64 12.72 25.93 -27.07
C ALA A 64 11.45 26.53 -26.43
N PRO A 65 10.38 26.78 -27.21
CA PRO A 65 9.15 27.41 -26.73
C PRO A 65 8.32 26.56 -25.76
N GLY A 66 8.66 25.28 -25.56
CA GLY A 66 7.95 24.40 -24.64
C GLY A 66 8.40 22.94 -24.72
N PHE A 67 7.72 22.09 -23.96
CA PHE A 67 7.95 20.65 -23.90
C PHE A 67 6.74 19.88 -24.42
N LEU A 68 6.99 18.81 -25.17
CA LEU A 68 6.03 17.79 -25.52
C LEU A 68 6.42 16.49 -24.79
N LEU A 69 5.61 16.10 -23.80
CA LEU A 69 5.79 14.86 -23.06
C LEU A 69 4.95 13.75 -23.73
N ASP A 70 5.62 12.69 -24.22
CA ASP A 70 4.97 11.52 -24.81
C ASP A 70 4.94 10.35 -23.82
N GLY A 71 3.80 9.67 -23.76
CA GLY A 71 3.58 8.52 -22.87
C GLY A 71 3.59 8.87 -21.37
N PHE A 72 3.36 10.14 -21.01
CA PHE A 72 3.28 10.62 -19.63
C PHE A 72 2.37 11.86 -19.55
N PRO A 73 1.54 12.01 -18.50
CA PRO A 73 1.28 11.06 -17.41
C PRO A 73 0.36 9.91 -17.85
N ARG A 74 0.56 8.72 -17.27
CA ARG A 74 -0.29 7.53 -17.50
C ARG A 74 -1.26 7.24 -16.36
N HIS A 75 -1.07 7.90 -15.22
CA HIS A 75 -1.85 7.74 -14.00
C HIS A 75 -2.16 9.13 -13.41
N LEU A 76 -3.21 9.22 -12.58
CA LEU A 76 -3.58 10.48 -11.95
C LEU A 76 -2.51 11.02 -10.99
N ASP A 77 -1.88 10.14 -10.21
CA ASP A 77 -0.78 10.49 -9.29
C ASP A 77 0.43 11.07 -10.03
N GLN A 78 0.74 10.55 -11.22
CA GLN A 78 1.76 11.09 -12.12
C GLN A 78 1.43 12.51 -12.57
N ALA A 79 0.17 12.77 -12.96
CA ALA A 79 -0.27 14.10 -13.37
C ALA A 79 -0.18 15.10 -12.21
N LEU A 80 -0.75 14.77 -11.05
CA LEU A 80 -0.76 15.64 -9.87
C LEU A 80 0.65 15.91 -9.33
N SER A 81 1.49 14.87 -9.28
CA SER A 81 2.87 15.01 -8.78
C SER A 81 3.76 15.79 -9.74
N PHE A 82 3.56 15.62 -11.05
CA PHE A 82 4.27 16.42 -12.04
C PHE A 82 3.88 17.91 -11.96
N GLU A 83 2.57 18.22 -11.88
CA GLU A 83 2.12 19.60 -11.81
C GLU A 83 2.50 20.31 -10.51
N SER A 84 2.56 19.58 -9.39
CA SER A 84 2.95 20.13 -8.09
C SER A 84 4.47 20.26 -7.92
N GLN A 85 5.28 19.36 -8.49
CA GLN A 85 6.72 19.31 -8.23
C GLN A 85 7.58 19.84 -9.38
N ILE A 86 7.07 19.83 -10.62
CA ILE A 86 7.83 20.20 -11.82
C ILE A 86 7.21 21.42 -12.49
N THR A 87 6.06 21.28 -13.13
CA THR A 87 5.35 22.40 -13.78
C THR A 87 3.93 22.02 -14.19
N LYS A 88 3.03 23.01 -14.25
CA LYS A 88 1.66 22.81 -14.76
C LYS A 88 1.66 22.49 -16.25
N CYS A 89 0.91 21.46 -16.68
CA CYS A 89 0.74 21.13 -18.08
C CYS A 89 -0.23 22.11 -18.75
N LYS A 90 0.09 22.57 -19.96
CA LYS A 90 -0.81 23.48 -20.69
C LYS A 90 -2.10 22.77 -21.11
N PHE A 91 -1.97 21.58 -21.70
CA PHE A 91 -3.07 20.68 -22.03
C PHE A 91 -2.56 19.25 -22.26
N ALA A 92 -3.46 18.28 -22.15
CA ALA A 92 -3.24 16.89 -22.55
C ALA A 92 -3.91 16.65 -23.91
N LEU A 93 -3.18 16.00 -24.83
CA LEU A 93 -3.67 15.62 -26.15
C LEU A 93 -4.01 14.12 -26.15
N VAL A 94 -5.30 13.79 -26.27
CA VAL A 94 -5.80 12.42 -26.18
C VAL A 94 -6.29 11.97 -27.55
N PHE A 95 -5.67 10.91 -28.09
CA PHE A 95 -6.07 10.32 -29.36
C PHE A 95 -7.06 9.17 -29.12
N GLU A 96 -8.30 9.38 -29.55
CA GLU A 96 -9.36 8.38 -29.41
C GLU A 96 -9.37 7.46 -30.65
N CYS A 97 -9.40 6.15 -30.43
CA CYS A 97 -9.50 5.16 -31.50
C CYS A 97 -10.36 4.00 -31.02
N PRO A 98 -11.33 3.51 -31.83
CA PRO A 98 -12.02 2.26 -31.54
C PRO A 98 -11.02 1.11 -31.38
N GLU A 99 -11.31 0.21 -30.43
CA GLU A 99 -10.42 -0.90 -30.05
C GLU A 99 -10.09 -1.78 -31.26
N GLU A 100 -11.08 -2.08 -32.10
CA GLU A 100 -10.94 -2.91 -33.30
C GLU A 100 -9.95 -2.29 -34.30
N VAL A 101 -9.96 -0.96 -34.44
CA VAL A 101 -9.06 -0.24 -35.35
C VAL A 101 -7.63 -0.24 -34.81
N LEU A 102 -7.46 -0.05 -33.50
CA LEU A 102 -6.15 -0.12 -32.85
C LEU A 102 -5.55 -1.54 -32.93
N ILE A 103 -6.34 -2.59 -32.70
CA ILE A 103 -5.90 -3.98 -32.84
C ILE A 103 -5.37 -4.23 -34.26
N GLN A 104 -6.12 -3.84 -35.29
CA GLN A 104 -5.69 -3.99 -36.69
C GLN A 104 -4.40 -3.22 -36.97
N ARG A 105 -4.25 -2.00 -36.45
CA ARG A 105 -3.04 -1.18 -36.62
C ARG A 105 -1.83 -1.79 -35.91
N LEU A 106 -1.99 -2.33 -34.70
CA LEU A 106 -0.92 -2.94 -33.92
C LEU A 106 -0.47 -4.28 -34.52
N LEU A 107 -1.40 -5.10 -35.01
CA LEU A 107 -1.08 -6.32 -35.74
C LEU A 107 -0.33 -6.05 -37.05
N LYS A 108 -0.73 -5.03 -37.81
CA LYS A 108 0.00 -4.63 -39.03
C LYS A 108 1.39 -4.04 -38.71
N ARG A 109 1.55 -3.46 -37.51
CA ARG A 109 2.83 -2.93 -37.03
C ARG A 109 3.78 -4.04 -36.57
N SER A 110 3.28 -5.13 -35.99
CA SER A 110 4.13 -6.28 -35.61
C SER A 110 4.75 -6.94 -36.85
N GLU A 111 4.02 -7.00 -37.96
CA GLU A 111 4.51 -7.50 -39.25
C GLU A 111 5.61 -6.62 -39.90
N THR A 112 5.63 -5.31 -39.58
CA THR A 112 6.48 -4.32 -40.28
C THR A 112 7.64 -3.77 -39.43
N SER A 113 7.58 -3.85 -38.10
CA SER A 113 8.54 -3.17 -37.20
C SER A 113 9.39 -4.07 -36.30
N GLY A 114 9.20 -5.40 -36.35
CA GLY A 114 10.06 -6.36 -35.64
C GLY A 114 10.02 -6.30 -34.10
N ARG A 115 8.99 -5.67 -33.52
CA ARG A 115 8.75 -5.67 -32.07
C ARG A 115 8.17 -7.01 -31.61
N ALA A 116 8.94 -7.77 -30.83
CA ALA A 116 8.60 -9.12 -30.39
C ALA A 116 7.46 -9.19 -29.35
N ASP A 117 7.02 -8.05 -28.81
CA ASP A 117 6.03 -7.91 -27.74
C ASP A 117 4.61 -7.55 -28.23
N ASP A 118 4.41 -7.27 -29.52
CA ASP A 118 3.10 -6.93 -30.09
C ASP A 118 2.29 -8.19 -30.47
N ASN A 119 1.95 -9.02 -29.46
CA ASN A 119 1.00 -10.12 -29.61
C ASN A 119 -0.41 -9.73 -29.08
N ILE A 120 -1.45 -10.45 -29.52
CA ILE A 120 -2.86 -10.12 -29.20
C ILE A 120 -3.11 -10.04 -27.69
N GLU A 121 -2.44 -10.88 -26.91
CA GLU A 121 -2.61 -10.95 -25.45
C GLU A 121 -1.99 -9.74 -24.76
N THR A 122 -0.78 -9.34 -25.15
CA THR A 122 -0.11 -8.11 -24.69
C THR A 122 -0.87 -6.86 -25.12
N ILE A 123 -1.44 -6.84 -26.33
CA ILE A 123 -2.27 -5.74 -26.83
C ILE A 123 -3.52 -5.59 -25.95
N ARG A 124 -4.26 -6.68 -25.70
CA ARG A 124 -5.43 -6.67 -24.81
C ARG A 124 -5.10 -6.24 -23.40
N MET A 125 -3.97 -6.69 -22.87
CA MET A 125 -3.49 -6.28 -21.54
C MET A 125 -3.23 -4.76 -21.49
N ARG A 126 -2.59 -4.20 -22.53
CA ARG A 126 -2.37 -2.74 -22.64
C ARG A 126 -3.67 -1.94 -22.71
N PHE A 127 -4.68 -2.44 -23.42
CA PHE A 127 -6.00 -1.82 -23.44
C PHE A 127 -6.68 -1.83 -22.07
N LYS A 128 -6.66 -2.99 -21.41
CA LYS A 128 -7.21 -3.13 -20.06
C LYS A 128 -6.52 -2.16 -19.09
N THR A 129 -5.19 -2.12 -19.11
CA THR A 129 -4.43 -1.16 -18.30
C THR A 129 -4.78 0.29 -18.65
N PHE A 130 -4.86 0.66 -19.93
CA PHE A 130 -5.23 2.03 -20.32
C PHE A 130 -6.63 2.42 -19.80
N ALA A 131 -7.61 1.53 -19.94
CA ALA A 131 -8.98 1.75 -19.51
C ALA A 131 -9.13 1.83 -17.99
N GLU A 132 -8.38 1.01 -17.24
CA GLU A 132 -8.42 0.95 -15.78
C GLU A 132 -7.60 2.05 -15.11
N VAL A 133 -6.58 2.58 -15.78
CA VAL A 133 -5.52 3.36 -15.12
C VAL A 133 -5.33 4.76 -15.69
N SER A 134 -5.33 4.91 -17.03
CA SER A 134 -5.08 6.21 -17.68
C SER A 134 -6.32 7.09 -17.79
N LYS A 135 -7.50 6.50 -17.61
CA LYS A 135 -8.77 7.21 -17.63
C LYS A 135 -8.84 8.34 -16.59
N ASP A 136 -8.37 8.09 -15.37
CA ASP A 136 -8.44 9.08 -14.29
C ASP A 136 -7.57 10.30 -14.57
N ALA A 137 -6.40 10.11 -15.18
CA ALA A 137 -5.54 11.21 -15.61
C ALA A 137 -6.19 12.04 -16.73
N ILE A 138 -6.86 11.38 -17.67
CA ILE A 138 -7.59 12.03 -18.76
C ILE A 138 -8.78 12.84 -18.20
N GLU A 139 -9.59 12.25 -17.32
CA GLU A 139 -10.72 12.91 -16.65
C GLU A 139 -10.27 14.13 -15.84
N TYR A 140 -9.10 14.06 -15.21
CA TYR A 140 -8.49 15.20 -14.53
C TYR A 140 -8.26 16.39 -15.47
N PHE A 141 -7.59 16.16 -16.62
CA PHE A 141 -7.39 17.25 -17.60
C PHE A 141 -8.70 17.72 -18.24
N GLU A 142 -9.71 16.84 -18.39
CA GLU A 142 -11.03 17.22 -18.89
C GLU A 142 -11.75 18.17 -17.94
N LYS A 143 -11.80 17.82 -16.65
CA LYS A 143 -12.42 18.66 -15.61
C LYS A 143 -11.77 20.03 -15.52
N GLU A 144 -10.46 20.09 -15.75
CA GLU A 144 -9.68 21.33 -15.78
C GLU A 144 -9.84 22.15 -17.06
N GLY A 145 -10.60 21.67 -18.05
CA GLY A 145 -10.73 22.33 -19.37
C GLY A 145 -9.44 22.30 -20.20
N ARG A 146 -8.51 21.39 -19.87
CA ARG A 146 -7.17 21.24 -20.45
C ARG A 146 -6.98 19.91 -21.18
N CYS A 147 -8.06 19.23 -21.58
CA CYS A 147 -8.01 18.01 -22.38
C CYS A 147 -8.49 18.28 -23.81
N VAL A 148 -7.67 17.89 -24.79
CA VAL A 148 -7.97 17.97 -26.21
C VAL A 148 -8.12 16.56 -26.75
N LYS A 149 -9.35 16.17 -27.11
CA LYS A 149 -9.65 14.86 -27.69
C LYS A 149 -9.68 14.92 -29.20
N ILE A 150 -8.99 14.00 -29.85
CA ILE A 150 -8.90 13.91 -31.31
C ILE A 150 -9.15 12.48 -31.74
N SER A 151 -10.15 12.29 -32.60
CA SER A 151 -10.35 10.99 -33.24
C SER A 151 -9.16 10.67 -34.16
N SER A 152 -8.54 9.52 -33.93
CA SER A 152 -7.39 9.02 -34.69
C SER A 152 -7.80 8.04 -35.80
N VAL A 153 -9.10 7.90 -36.10
CA VAL A 153 -9.61 7.00 -37.13
C VAL A 153 -9.23 7.48 -38.54
N SER A 154 -9.25 8.80 -38.75
CA SER A 154 -8.90 9.48 -40.00
C SER A 154 -7.46 9.27 -40.46
N ALA A 155 -7.15 9.72 -41.68
CA ALA A 155 -5.81 9.72 -42.23
C ALA A 155 -4.85 10.56 -41.34
N PRO A 156 -3.56 10.18 -41.20
CA PRO A 156 -2.60 10.86 -40.33
C PRO A 156 -2.50 12.38 -40.53
N ASP A 157 -2.66 12.87 -41.76
CA ASP A 157 -2.64 14.30 -42.07
C ASP A 157 -3.85 15.06 -41.53
N GLU A 158 -5.03 14.45 -41.54
CA GLU A 158 -6.24 15.04 -40.95
C GLU A 158 -6.13 15.09 -39.43
N VAL A 159 -5.67 13.99 -38.82
CA VAL A 159 -5.44 13.91 -37.37
C VAL A 159 -4.40 14.96 -36.94
N TYR A 160 -3.33 15.13 -37.74
CA TYR A 160 -2.32 16.16 -37.50
C TYR A 160 -2.90 17.57 -37.61
N THR A 161 -3.71 17.82 -38.63
CA THR A 161 -4.35 19.13 -38.84
C THR A 161 -5.27 19.50 -37.68
N GLN A 162 -5.95 18.52 -37.08
CA GLN A 162 -6.74 18.73 -35.87
C GLN A 162 -5.84 19.06 -34.66
N ALA A 163 -4.78 18.29 -34.42
CA ALA A 163 -3.86 18.51 -33.30
C ALA A 163 -3.16 19.87 -33.37
N ARG A 164 -2.68 20.23 -34.55
CA ARG A 164 -1.93 21.46 -34.83
C ARG A 164 -2.64 22.73 -34.35
N LYS A 165 -3.97 22.80 -34.45
CA LYS A 165 -4.76 23.99 -34.08
C LYS A 165 -4.60 24.39 -32.62
N HIS A 166 -4.22 23.46 -31.74
CA HIS A 166 -4.10 23.69 -30.30
C HIS A 166 -2.70 24.17 -29.88
N PHE A 167 -1.72 24.14 -30.80
CA PHE A 167 -0.37 24.64 -30.57
C PHE A 167 -0.17 26.06 -31.13
N SER A 168 -1.06 26.51 -32.02
CA SER A 168 -0.96 27.76 -32.76
C SER A 168 -1.66 28.95 -32.12
N ASP A 169 -1.41 29.23 -30.84
CA ASP A 169 -1.87 30.47 -30.18
C ASP A 169 -0.71 31.21 -29.53
N LYS A 170 -0.06 32.08 -30.33
CA LYS A 170 0.58 33.33 -29.91
C LYS A 170 0.53 34.34 -31.08
N GLN A 171 -0.50 35.19 -31.11
CA GLN A 171 -0.39 36.65 -31.25
C GLN A 171 -1.75 37.34 -31.05
N VAL A 172 -2.15 37.55 -29.79
CA VAL A 172 -2.96 38.70 -29.33
C VAL A 172 -2.49 38.96 -27.88
N LYS A 173 -1.45 39.78 -27.69
CA LYS A 173 -1.48 41.21 -27.34
C LYS A 173 -2.17 41.51 -26.01
N GLU A 174 -1.33 41.76 -25.01
CA GLU A 174 -1.60 42.78 -23.99
C GLU A 174 -1.88 44.12 -24.68
N ASP A 175 -2.82 44.87 -24.10
CA ASP A 175 -3.34 46.22 -24.45
C ASP A 175 -4.48 46.34 -25.48
N ASP A 176 -5.55 47.01 -25.00
CA ASP A 176 -6.81 47.47 -25.63
C ASP A 176 -7.86 46.39 -25.98
N VAL A 177 -9.11 46.41 -25.48
CA VAL A 177 -10.10 47.48 -25.66
C VAL A 177 -11.22 47.41 -24.58
N GLN A 178 -11.35 48.48 -23.80
CA GLN A 178 -12.65 48.99 -23.37
C GLN A 178 -13.39 49.56 -24.60
N SER A 179 -14.56 49.03 -24.98
CA SER A 179 -15.71 49.80 -25.51
C SER A 179 -16.82 48.90 -26.08
N GLN A 180 -18.00 48.96 -25.44
CA GLN A 180 -19.38 49.03 -25.99
C GLN A 180 -19.84 47.90 -26.96
N ALA A 181 -20.73 46.99 -26.55
CA ALA A 181 -22.22 47.07 -26.59
C ALA A 181 -22.77 47.20 -28.03
N VAL A 182 -23.58 46.28 -28.59
CA VAL A 182 -25.06 46.09 -28.48
C VAL A 182 -25.37 45.02 -29.59
N GLU A 183 -26.24 43.99 -29.54
CA GLU A 183 -27.68 43.97 -29.23
C GLU A 183 -28.23 42.54 -29.07
N LYS A 184 -29.31 42.43 -28.29
CA LYS A 184 -30.09 41.24 -27.98
C LYS A 184 -31.00 40.80 -29.14
N LYS A 185 -31.21 39.49 -29.30
CA LYS A 185 -32.53 38.96 -29.69
C LYS A 185 -32.88 37.73 -28.87
N THR A 186 -33.95 37.91 -28.10
CA THR A 186 -34.61 36.98 -27.19
C THR A 186 -35.33 35.85 -27.95
N VAL A 187 -35.20 34.61 -27.48
CA VAL A 187 -36.24 33.58 -27.64
C VAL A 187 -36.45 32.94 -26.27
N VAL A 188 -37.70 33.01 -25.81
CA VAL A 188 -38.21 32.56 -24.51
C VAL A 188 -38.62 31.10 -24.61
N VAL A 189 -38.17 30.24 -23.70
CA VAL A 189 -38.90 29.03 -23.28
C VAL A 189 -38.80 28.95 -21.75
N GLN A 190 -39.95 28.79 -21.10
CA GLN A 190 -40.16 28.84 -19.66
C GLN A 190 -39.65 27.57 -18.95
N GLU A 191 -38.90 27.76 -17.86
CA GLU A 191 -38.62 26.72 -16.86
C GLU A 191 -39.78 26.65 -15.83
N PRO A 192 -40.19 25.45 -15.39
CA PRO A 192 -41.17 25.32 -14.32
C PRO A 192 -40.54 25.57 -12.95
N LYS A 193 -41.10 26.55 -12.23
CA LYS A 193 -40.84 26.84 -10.82
C LYS A 193 -41.50 25.80 -9.91
N LEU A 194 -40.75 25.26 -8.95
CA LEU A 194 -41.24 24.82 -7.65
C LEU A 194 -40.57 25.68 -6.55
N PRO A 195 -41.23 25.90 -5.40
CA PRO A 195 -41.10 27.13 -4.61
C PRO A 195 -39.90 27.10 -3.66
N VAL A 196 -39.22 28.24 -3.61
CA VAL A 196 -38.20 28.57 -2.61
C VAL A 196 -38.93 29.10 -1.38
N GLU A 197 -38.81 28.41 -0.26
CA GLU A 197 -38.87 29.02 1.07
C GLU A 197 -37.49 28.93 1.72
N GLU A 198 -37.16 29.99 2.44
CA GLU A 198 -35.83 30.49 2.72
C GLU A 198 -35.04 29.64 3.73
N ALA A 199 -33.78 29.34 3.38
CA ALA A 199 -32.70 29.28 4.35
C ALA A 199 -31.51 30.10 3.80
N LYS A 200 -31.25 31.20 4.50
CA LYS A 200 -30.22 32.20 4.19
C LYS A 200 -28.80 31.66 4.40
N ALA A 201 -27.91 32.20 3.56
CA ALA A 201 -26.48 32.45 3.79
C ALA A 201 -25.52 31.25 3.89
N VAL A 202 -24.61 31.16 2.91
CA VAL A 202 -23.17 31.05 3.20
C VAL A 202 -22.43 32.01 2.27
N SER A 203 -22.26 33.23 2.75
CA SER A 203 -21.23 34.18 2.30
C SER A 203 -20.26 34.33 3.46
N GLN A 204 -18.99 34.65 3.15
CA GLN A 204 -17.91 35.09 4.06
C GLN A 204 -17.04 33.98 4.66
N HIS A 205 -15.84 33.82 4.06
CA HIS A 205 -14.66 33.41 4.81
C HIS A 205 -14.45 34.38 5.98
N HIS A 206 -14.34 33.84 7.19
CA HIS A 206 -14.00 34.62 8.39
C HIS A 206 -12.51 35.01 8.47
N GLY A 207 -11.72 34.92 7.39
CA GLY A 207 -10.33 35.40 7.36
C GLY A 207 -9.38 34.73 8.38
N ARG A 208 -9.77 33.58 8.97
CA ARG A 208 -8.95 32.85 9.94
C ARG A 208 -8.04 31.86 9.22
N ALA A 209 -6.73 31.96 9.43
CA ALA A 209 -5.78 30.95 9.00
C ALA A 209 -5.86 29.73 9.93
N TRP A 210 -5.92 28.54 9.36
CA TRP A 210 -5.95 27.29 10.11
C TRP A 210 -4.54 26.73 10.25
N ASP A 211 -3.79 27.20 11.24
CA ASP A 211 -2.35 26.96 11.32
C ASP A 211 -1.95 25.74 12.18
N ASN A 212 -2.92 25.10 12.85
CA ASN A 212 -2.69 24.02 13.80
C ASN A 212 -3.58 22.81 13.52
N ILE A 213 -3.31 22.15 12.39
CA ILE A 213 -4.01 20.93 11.94
C ILE A 213 -3.15 19.70 12.23
N VAL A 214 -3.71 18.69 12.89
CA VAL A 214 -3.05 17.39 13.11
C VAL A 214 -3.86 16.31 12.42
N PHE A 215 -3.22 15.55 11.53
CA PHE A 215 -3.84 14.34 10.97
C PHE A 215 -3.62 13.18 11.92
N VAL A 216 -4.68 12.45 12.26
CA VAL A 216 -4.62 11.32 13.18
C VAL A 216 -4.87 10.03 12.41
N LEU A 217 -3.81 9.26 12.20
CA LEU A 217 -3.77 8.05 11.40
C LEU A 217 -3.42 6.82 12.25
N GLY A 218 -3.67 5.65 11.66
CA GLY A 218 -3.50 4.35 12.29
C GLY A 218 -4.57 3.38 11.83
N ALA A 219 -4.25 2.09 11.88
CA ALA A 219 -5.17 1.05 11.45
C ALA A 219 -6.51 1.10 12.22
N PRO A 220 -7.60 0.54 11.67
CA PRO A 220 -8.85 0.39 12.43
C PRO A 220 -8.58 -0.34 13.76
N GLY A 221 -9.14 0.16 14.87
CA GLY A 221 -8.96 -0.44 16.20
C GLY A 221 -7.80 0.09 17.04
N THR A 222 -6.96 0.98 16.49
CA THR A 222 -5.77 1.51 17.21
C THR A 222 -6.08 2.47 18.34
N GLY A 223 -7.34 2.88 18.52
CA GLY A 223 -7.74 3.80 19.60
C GLY A 223 -7.67 5.29 19.26
N LYS A 224 -7.51 5.67 17.98
CA LYS A 224 -7.46 7.08 17.52
C LYS A 224 -8.53 7.97 18.16
N GLY A 225 -9.81 7.62 17.99
CA GLY A 225 -10.92 8.40 18.54
C GLY A 225 -10.82 8.59 20.05
N THR A 226 -10.48 7.54 20.80
CA THR A 226 -10.27 7.63 22.25
C THR A 226 -9.15 8.61 22.60
N GLN A 227 -8.04 8.59 21.88
CA GLN A 227 -6.94 9.52 22.11
C GLN A 227 -7.31 10.95 21.69
N CYS A 228 -8.06 11.13 20.61
CA CYS A 228 -8.62 12.41 20.22
C CYS A 228 -9.53 12.98 21.32
N ASP A 229 -10.44 12.18 21.88
CA ASP A 229 -11.36 12.60 22.96
C ASP A 229 -10.58 13.11 24.18
N ARG A 230 -9.46 12.44 24.54
CA ARG A 230 -8.61 12.87 25.67
C ARG A 230 -7.89 14.19 25.35
N ILE A 231 -7.35 14.35 24.14
CA ILE A 231 -6.72 15.61 23.71
C ILE A 231 -7.73 16.76 23.63
N VAL A 232 -8.96 16.51 23.19
CA VAL A 232 -10.05 17.50 23.23
C VAL A 232 -10.33 17.92 24.67
N ALA A 233 -10.40 16.98 25.60
CA ALA A 233 -10.70 17.27 27.00
C ALA A 233 -9.60 18.08 27.71
N GLU A 234 -8.32 17.89 27.37
CA GLU A 234 -7.20 18.60 28.01
C GLU A 234 -6.78 19.88 27.28
N PHE A 235 -6.75 19.86 25.94
CA PHE A 235 -6.20 20.95 25.12
C PHE A 235 -7.26 21.69 24.28
N GLU A 236 -8.55 21.35 24.44
CA GLU A 236 -9.69 22.03 23.79
C GLU A 236 -9.65 22.05 22.26
N TYR A 237 -8.87 21.15 21.63
CA TYR A 237 -8.86 20.99 20.17
C TYR A 237 -10.26 20.62 19.65
N THR A 238 -10.55 20.97 18.40
CA THR A 238 -11.73 20.45 17.71
C THR A 238 -11.41 19.08 17.09
N HIS A 239 -12.12 18.03 17.49
CA HIS A 239 -12.02 16.71 16.86
C HIS A 239 -13.03 16.55 15.72
N LEU A 240 -12.52 16.26 14.53
CA LEU A 240 -13.30 15.96 13.34
C LEU A 240 -12.97 14.55 12.86
N SER A 241 -13.87 13.60 13.13
CA SER A 241 -13.79 12.24 12.59
C SER A 241 -14.50 12.17 11.25
N THR A 242 -13.75 11.88 10.18
CA THR A 242 -14.34 11.76 8.84
C THR A 242 -15.38 10.64 8.79
N GLY A 243 -15.18 9.56 9.56
CA GLY A 243 -16.18 8.49 9.66
C GLY A 243 -17.50 8.97 10.27
N ASP A 244 -17.47 9.87 11.24
CA ASP A 244 -18.67 10.41 11.87
C ASP A 244 -19.35 11.46 11.01
N LEU A 245 -18.58 12.31 10.31
CA LEU A 245 -19.12 13.23 9.31
C LEU A 245 -19.90 12.50 8.21
N LEU A 246 -19.35 11.38 7.70
CA LEU A 246 -20.01 10.56 6.70
C LEU A 246 -21.27 9.88 7.25
N ARG A 247 -21.22 9.33 8.48
CA ARG A 247 -22.41 8.74 9.12
C ARG A 247 -23.51 9.77 9.39
N ALA A 248 -23.15 10.99 9.78
CA ALA A 248 -24.11 12.07 9.97
C ALA A 248 -24.79 12.45 8.63
N GLU A 249 -24.03 12.47 7.54
CA GLU A 249 -24.58 12.69 6.20
C GLU A 249 -25.51 11.54 5.77
N VAL A 250 -25.14 10.28 6.03
CA VAL A 250 -26.02 9.11 5.83
C VAL A 250 -27.32 9.26 6.63
N ALA A 251 -27.22 9.61 7.91
CA ALA A 251 -28.36 9.77 8.80
C ALA A 251 -29.29 10.94 8.41
N SER A 252 -28.79 11.92 7.66
CA SER A 252 -29.62 13.00 7.11
C SER A 252 -30.65 12.52 6.08
N GLY A 253 -30.45 11.33 5.50
CA GLY A 253 -31.30 10.77 4.45
C GLY A 253 -31.17 11.46 3.09
N SER A 254 -30.18 12.34 2.91
CA SER A 254 -29.91 13.02 1.64
C SER A 254 -29.58 12.03 0.51
N GLU A 255 -29.72 12.47 -0.75
CA GLU A 255 -29.32 11.66 -1.90
C GLU A 255 -27.83 11.26 -1.83
N LEU A 256 -26.99 12.19 -1.34
CA LEU A 256 -25.59 11.92 -1.04
C LEU A 256 -25.45 10.89 0.09
N GLY A 257 -26.22 11.02 1.16
CA GLY A 257 -26.23 10.07 2.29
C GLY A 257 -26.54 8.64 1.84
N GLN A 258 -27.47 8.45 0.91
CA GLN A 258 -27.77 7.12 0.35
C GLN A 258 -26.60 6.53 -0.45
N GLN A 259 -25.90 7.36 -1.22
CA GLN A 259 -24.70 6.92 -1.95
C GLN A 259 -23.56 6.57 -0.99
N LEU A 260 -23.39 7.35 0.08
CA LEU A 260 -22.39 7.11 1.11
C LEU A 260 -22.67 5.82 1.88
N ASP A 261 -23.92 5.51 2.20
CA ASP A 261 -24.30 4.29 2.93
C ASP A 261 -23.87 3.01 2.20
N ALA A 262 -24.11 2.97 0.88
CA ALA A 262 -23.67 1.87 0.02
C ALA A 262 -22.13 1.74 0.01
N MET A 263 -21.43 2.86 -0.19
CA MET A 263 -19.95 2.86 -0.21
C MET A 263 -19.35 2.42 1.13
N MET A 264 -19.91 2.90 2.24
CA MET A 264 -19.45 2.57 3.59
C MET A 264 -19.70 1.11 3.94
N THR A 265 -20.88 0.57 3.60
CA THR A 265 -21.23 -0.84 3.81
C THR A 265 -20.32 -1.78 3.01
N GLU A 266 -19.96 -1.39 1.79
CA GLU A 266 -19.06 -2.18 0.93
C GLU A 266 -17.56 -2.04 1.30
N GLY A 267 -17.22 -1.13 2.22
CA GLY A 267 -15.83 -0.84 2.61
C GLY A 267 -15.04 -0.07 1.54
N LYS A 268 -15.72 0.63 0.63
CA LYS A 268 -15.12 1.48 -0.40
C LYS A 268 -14.72 2.84 0.16
N LEU A 269 -13.75 3.48 -0.49
CA LEU A 269 -13.35 4.85 -0.16
C LEU A 269 -14.36 5.84 -0.77
N VAL A 270 -14.69 6.85 0.03
CA VAL A 270 -15.57 7.95 -0.40
C VAL A 270 -14.77 8.89 -1.31
N PRO A 271 -15.37 9.41 -2.41
CA PRO A 271 -14.70 10.34 -3.31
C PRO A 271 -14.03 11.51 -2.59
N LEU A 272 -12.88 11.92 -3.14
CA LEU A 272 -12.02 12.98 -2.61
C LEU A 272 -12.79 14.29 -2.33
N GLU A 273 -13.47 14.83 -3.34
CA GLU A 273 -14.16 16.11 -3.27
C GLU A 273 -15.26 16.13 -2.20
N THR A 274 -16.01 15.02 -2.08
CA THR A 274 -17.04 14.86 -1.04
C THR A 274 -16.41 14.92 0.35
N THR A 275 -15.30 14.21 0.54
CA THR A 275 -14.59 14.15 1.82
C THR A 275 -14.02 15.51 2.21
N LEU A 276 -13.35 16.21 1.29
CA LEU A 276 -12.82 17.55 1.54
C LEU A 276 -13.92 18.57 1.83
N ARG A 277 -15.04 18.52 1.10
CA ARG A 277 -16.18 19.40 1.33
C ARG A 277 -16.74 19.22 2.75
N LEU A 278 -17.00 17.98 3.17
CA LEU A 278 -17.53 17.70 4.50
C LEU A 278 -16.59 18.14 5.61
N ILE A 279 -15.28 17.90 5.44
CA ILE A 279 -14.26 18.35 6.41
C ILE A 279 -14.23 19.89 6.46
N ARG A 280 -14.19 20.57 5.31
CA ARG A 280 -14.18 22.03 5.23
C ARG A 280 -15.40 22.64 5.93
N GLU A 281 -16.59 22.19 5.59
CA GLU A 281 -17.82 22.71 6.21
C GLU A 281 -17.85 22.44 7.72
N ALA A 282 -17.31 21.31 8.19
CA ALA A 282 -17.20 21.02 9.62
C ALA A 282 -16.17 21.92 10.31
N MET A 283 -15.03 22.20 9.68
CA MET A 283 -14.03 23.15 10.19
C MET A 283 -14.57 24.59 10.24
N GLU A 284 -15.40 24.98 9.28
CA GLU A 284 -16.04 26.30 9.24
C GLU A 284 -17.13 26.46 10.31
N ARG A 285 -17.79 25.37 10.70
CA ARG A 285 -18.79 25.33 11.77
C ARG A 285 -18.21 25.16 13.17
N ALA A 286 -16.93 24.82 13.27
CA ALA A 286 -16.25 24.61 14.55
C ALA A 286 -16.04 25.90 15.33
N ASP A 287 -15.71 25.76 16.62
CA ASP A 287 -15.47 26.89 17.51
C ASP A 287 -14.30 27.77 17.00
N PRO A 288 -14.55 29.07 16.72
CA PRO A 288 -13.51 30.01 16.33
C PRO A 288 -12.42 30.25 17.38
N GLU A 289 -12.59 29.81 18.62
CA GLU A 289 -11.56 29.93 19.66
C GLU A 289 -10.74 28.65 19.85
N ALA A 290 -11.14 27.54 19.21
CA ALA A 290 -10.40 26.28 19.32
C ALA A 290 -8.93 26.45 18.88
N PRO A 291 -7.95 25.91 19.63
CA PRO A 291 -6.53 26.09 19.37
C PRO A 291 -6.04 25.30 18.15
N GLY A 292 -6.81 24.34 17.65
CA GLY A 292 -6.47 23.55 16.48
C GLY A 292 -7.50 22.46 16.17
N PHE A 293 -7.19 21.65 15.15
CA PHE A 293 -8.06 20.57 14.69
C PHE A 293 -7.34 19.22 14.70
N LEU A 294 -8.03 18.18 15.16
CA LEU A 294 -7.64 16.78 15.00
C LEU A 294 -8.51 16.15 13.92
N LEU A 295 -7.92 15.79 12.78
CA LEU A 295 -8.63 15.08 11.71
C LEU A 295 -8.42 13.58 11.86
N ASP A 296 -9.39 12.88 12.44
CA ASP A 296 -9.33 11.43 12.71
C ASP A 296 -9.81 10.61 11.52
N GLY A 297 -8.95 9.70 11.07
CA GLY A 297 -9.24 8.79 9.97
C GLY A 297 -9.19 9.46 8.60
N PHE A 298 -8.48 10.59 8.51
CA PHE A 298 -8.14 11.35 7.31
C PHE A 298 -6.70 11.89 7.42
N PRO A 299 -5.94 11.95 6.31
CA PRO A 299 -6.23 11.42 4.99
C PRO A 299 -6.04 9.90 4.90
N ARG A 300 -6.88 9.25 4.08
CA ARG A 300 -6.81 7.79 3.82
C ARG A 300 -6.03 7.42 2.59
N GLU A 301 -5.81 8.40 1.70
CA GLU A 301 -5.03 8.27 0.47
C GLU A 301 -4.16 9.50 0.28
N LEU A 302 -3.05 9.32 -0.44
CA LEU A 302 -2.11 10.41 -0.68
C LEU A 302 -2.73 11.62 -1.43
N PRO A 303 -3.60 11.43 -2.45
CA PRO A 303 -4.31 12.56 -3.06
C PRO A 303 -5.15 13.37 -2.09
N GLN A 304 -5.74 12.75 -1.06
CA GLN A 304 -6.49 13.45 -0.02
C GLN A 304 -5.60 14.38 0.80
N ALA A 305 -4.39 13.93 1.15
CA ALA A 305 -3.41 14.75 1.84
C ALA A 305 -3.00 15.97 1.02
N HIS A 306 -2.64 15.77 -0.26
CA HIS A 306 -2.21 16.86 -1.13
C HIS A 306 -3.32 17.87 -1.41
N ALA A 307 -4.55 17.39 -1.66
CA ALA A 307 -5.68 18.27 -1.91
C ALA A 307 -6.06 19.08 -0.67
N PHE A 308 -6.00 18.47 0.52
CA PHE A 308 -6.20 19.21 1.78
C PHE A 308 -5.13 20.29 1.98
N GLU A 309 -3.84 19.95 1.85
CA GLU A 309 -2.76 20.92 2.07
C GLU A 309 -2.73 22.06 1.06
N SER A 310 -3.23 21.82 -0.16
CA SER A 310 -3.30 22.84 -1.21
C SER A 310 -4.56 23.70 -1.16
N GLN A 311 -5.71 23.16 -0.73
CA GLN A 311 -7.00 23.84 -0.81
C GLN A 311 -7.55 24.32 0.55
N ILE A 312 -7.10 23.73 1.66
CA ILE A 312 -7.63 23.98 3.00
C ILE A 312 -6.53 24.58 3.87
N ALA A 313 -5.55 23.79 4.29
CA ALA A 313 -4.47 24.24 5.17
C ALA A 313 -3.33 23.23 5.22
N LYS A 314 -2.10 23.68 5.46
CA LYS A 314 -0.98 22.78 5.74
C LYS A 314 -1.21 22.03 7.05
N CYS A 315 -0.92 20.73 7.03
CA CYS A 315 -0.88 19.95 8.25
C CYS A 315 0.32 20.41 9.11
N LYS A 316 0.24 20.32 10.44
CA LYS A 316 1.39 20.58 11.32
C LYS A 316 2.25 19.33 11.40
N PHE A 317 1.65 18.22 11.80
CA PHE A 317 2.24 16.89 11.81
C PHE A 317 1.16 15.81 11.73
N VAL A 318 1.57 14.60 11.39
CA VAL A 318 0.74 13.40 11.37
C VAL A 318 1.03 12.58 12.63
N LEU A 319 0.00 12.36 13.43
CA LEU A 319 0.03 11.47 14.58
C LEU A 319 -0.40 10.07 14.14
N VAL A 320 0.47 9.07 14.29
CA VAL A 320 0.24 7.70 13.85
C VAL A 320 0.23 6.76 15.03
N PHE A 321 -0.92 6.12 15.27
CA PHE A 321 -1.02 5.04 16.23
C PHE A 321 -0.77 3.70 15.54
N ASP A 322 0.21 2.95 16.05
CA ASP A 322 0.55 1.61 15.56
C ASP A 322 0.25 0.55 16.63
N CYS A 323 -0.25 -0.59 16.21
CA CYS A 323 -0.66 -1.66 17.11
C CYS A 323 -0.69 -2.98 16.34
N PRO A 324 -0.25 -4.10 16.94
CA PRO A 324 -0.30 -5.41 16.30
C PRO A 324 -1.71 -5.78 15.83
N GLU A 325 -1.80 -6.39 14.64
CA GLU A 325 -3.07 -6.67 13.99
C GLU A 325 -3.99 -7.56 14.85
N GLU A 326 -3.41 -8.50 15.61
CA GLU A 326 -4.13 -9.32 16.59
C GLU A 326 -4.85 -8.50 17.67
N ALA A 327 -4.18 -7.49 18.23
CA ALA A 327 -4.79 -6.61 19.23
C ALA A 327 -5.91 -5.77 18.60
N LEU A 328 -5.72 -5.34 17.35
CA LEU A 328 -6.71 -4.58 16.60
C LEU A 328 -7.96 -5.39 16.27
N ILE A 329 -7.82 -6.64 15.81
CA ILE A 329 -8.95 -7.53 15.54
C ILE A 329 -9.76 -7.78 16.82
N ARG A 330 -9.10 -8.13 17.93
CA ARG A 330 -9.76 -8.32 19.24
C ARG A 330 -10.54 -7.08 19.67
N ARG A 331 -9.95 -5.89 19.52
CA ARG A 331 -10.57 -4.60 19.86
C ARG A 331 -11.78 -4.29 18.97
N LEU A 332 -11.69 -4.56 17.66
CA LEU A 332 -12.78 -4.30 16.71
C LEU A 332 -13.97 -5.24 16.90
N LEU A 333 -13.73 -6.53 17.14
CA LEU A 333 -14.80 -7.50 17.41
C LEU A 333 -15.54 -7.17 18.70
N LYS A 334 -14.81 -6.91 19.78
CA LYS A 334 -15.40 -6.45 21.05
C LYS A 334 -16.21 -5.16 20.87
N ARG A 335 -15.74 -4.23 20.03
CA ARG A 335 -16.46 -2.99 19.72
C ARG A 335 -17.75 -3.25 18.92
N GLY A 336 -17.74 -4.19 17.98
CA GLY A 336 -18.94 -4.58 17.23
C GLY A 336 -20.07 -5.06 18.14
N GLU A 337 -19.71 -5.84 19.16
CA GLU A 337 -20.64 -6.34 20.19
C GLU A 337 -21.20 -5.24 21.10
N THR A 338 -20.36 -4.27 21.50
CA THR A 338 -20.74 -3.26 22.50
C THR A 338 -21.32 -1.96 21.92
N SER A 339 -20.99 -1.61 20.68
CA SER A 339 -21.32 -0.29 20.07
C SER A 339 -22.42 -0.34 19.01
N GLY A 340 -22.85 -1.53 18.58
CA GLY A 340 -23.91 -1.68 17.57
C GLY A 340 -23.51 -1.24 16.16
N ARG A 341 -22.20 -1.13 15.87
CA ARG A 341 -21.70 -0.80 14.52
C ARG A 341 -21.89 -1.97 13.57
N ALA A 342 -22.80 -1.79 12.59
CA ALA A 342 -23.14 -2.82 11.60
C ALA A 342 -21.98 -3.21 10.67
N ASP A 343 -20.95 -2.36 10.55
CA ASP A 343 -19.78 -2.52 9.69
C ASP A 343 -18.56 -3.12 10.40
N ASP A 344 -18.63 -3.41 11.71
CA ASP A 344 -17.53 -4.04 12.46
C ASP A 344 -17.66 -5.59 12.47
N ASN A 345 -17.77 -6.19 11.28
CA ASN A 345 -17.74 -7.64 11.08
C ASN A 345 -16.39 -8.09 10.47
N ILE A 346 -16.02 -9.37 10.59
CA ILE A 346 -14.71 -9.90 10.18
C ILE A 346 -14.37 -9.59 8.71
N GLU A 347 -15.36 -9.67 7.81
CA GLU A 347 -15.16 -9.42 6.38
C GLU A 347 -14.83 -7.94 6.11
N THR A 348 -15.60 -7.02 6.71
CA THR A 348 -15.37 -5.58 6.60
C THR A 348 -14.11 -5.14 7.33
N ILE A 349 -13.79 -5.74 8.48
CA ILE A 349 -12.54 -5.51 9.21
C ILE A 349 -11.33 -5.86 8.34
N THR A 350 -11.35 -7.04 7.70
CA THR A 350 -10.27 -7.48 6.80
C THR A 350 -10.10 -6.55 5.62
N LYS A 351 -11.21 -6.13 4.98
CA LYS A 351 -11.17 -5.13 3.89
C LYS A 351 -10.60 -3.81 4.38
N ARG A 352 -10.97 -3.32 5.57
CA ARG A 352 -10.47 -2.07 6.13
C ARG A 352 -8.98 -2.13 6.50
N PHE A 353 -8.48 -3.28 6.96
CA PHE A 353 -7.04 -3.48 7.12
C PHE A 353 -6.32 -3.43 5.78
N LYS A 354 -6.81 -4.16 4.78
CA LYS A 354 -6.23 -4.13 3.43
C LYS A 354 -6.22 -2.71 2.86
N THR A 355 -7.34 -2.00 2.91
CA THR A 355 -7.41 -0.59 2.47
C THR A 355 -6.44 0.31 3.24
N PHE A 356 -6.25 0.09 4.55
CA PHE A 356 -5.26 0.83 5.32
C PHE A 356 -3.83 0.55 4.86
N GLN A 357 -3.48 -0.72 4.61
CA GLN A 357 -2.16 -1.12 4.12
C GLN A 357 -1.90 -0.59 2.70
N ASP A 358 -2.88 -0.71 1.80
CA ASP A 358 -2.72 -0.38 0.39
C ASP A 358 -2.75 1.14 0.15
N ALA A 359 -3.61 1.86 0.88
CA ALA A 359 -3.93 3.26 0.57
C ALA A 359 -3.47 4.26 1.64
N SER A 360 -3.55 3.91 2.93
CA SER A 360 -3.22 4.83 4.04
C SER A 360 -1.76 4.75 4.49
N ARG A 361 -1.08 3.60 4.39
CA ARG A 361 0.37 3.51 4.64
C ARG A 361 1.21 4.40 3.74
N PRO A 362 0.93 4.55 2.43
CA PRO A 362 1.64 5.49 1.58
C PRO A 362 1.60 6.93 2.10
N VAL A 363 0.48 7.35 2.69
CA VAL A 363 0.35 8.68 3.35
C VAL A 363 1.34 8.80 4.50
N ILE A 364 1.38 7.79 5.36
CA ILE A 364 2.30 7.76 6.51
C ILE A 364 3.75 7.84 6.04
N LYS A 365 4.14 7.03 5.05
CA LYS A 365 5.50 7.06 4.47
C LYS A 365 5.85 8.42 3.85
N TYR A 366 4.90 9.06 3.19
CA TYR A 366 5.10 10.39 2.61
C TYR A 366 5.42 11.43 3.70
N PHE A 367 4.63 11.49 4.77
CA PHE A 367 4.89 12.44 5.87
C PHE A 367 6.09 12.06 6.75
N GLU A 368 6.45 10.78 6.84
CA GLU A 368 7.73 10.33 7.42
C GLU A 368 8.92 10.88 6.65
N GLY A 369 8.91 10.81 5.31
CA GLY A 369 9.96 11.36 4.47
C GLY A 369 10.09 12.88 4.56
N LEU A 370 9.05 13.57 5.05
CA LEU A 370 9.05 15.00 5.33
C LEU A 370 9.39 15.34 6.80
N GLU A 371 9.73 14.34 7.61
CA GLU A 371 9.98 14.48 9.07
C GLU A 371 8.81 15.12 9.83
N ARG A 372 7.57 14.89 9.36
CA ARG A 372 6.33 15.44 9.91
C ARG A 372 5.41 14.35 10.46
N CYS A 373 5.99 13.27 10.96
CA CYS A 373 5.28 12.10 11.47
C CYS A 373 5.71 11.78 12.90
N VAL A 374 4.74 11.58 13.78
CA VAL A 374 4.92 11.15 15.17
C VAL A 374 4.26 9.78 15.32
N LYS A 375 5.02 8.75 15.71
CA LYS A 375 4.51 7.39 15.89
C LYS A 375 4.40 7.03 17.36
N ILE A 376 3.26 6.46 17.72
CA ILE A 376 2.97 6.01 19.08
C ILE A 376 2.46 4.58 19.01
N SER A 377 3.08 3.69 19.79
CA SER A 377 2.54 2.33 19.99
C SER A 377 1.28 2.42 20.83
N SER A 378 0.18 1.84 20.38
CA SER A 378 -1.07 1.74 21.14
C SER A 378 -1.34 0.33 21.67
N ASP A 379 -0.29 -0.50 21.79
CA ASP A 379 -0.33 -1.83 22.39
C ASP A 379 0.01 -1.84 23.90
N THR A 380 0.33 -0.69 24.47
CA THR A 380 0.61 -0.52 25.91
C THR A 380 -0.62 -0.04 26.68
N ASP A 381 -0.45 0.26 27.97
CA ASP A 381 -1.53 0.75 28.83
C ASP A 381 -2.13 2.06 28.28
N PRO A 382 -3.46 2.24 28.25
CA PRO A 382 -4.11 3.43 27.70
C PRO A 382 -3.63 4.76 28.30
N GLU A 383 -3.14 4.76 29.55
CA GLU A 383 -2.56 5.94 30.19
C GLU A 383 -1.18 6.26 29.63
N GLU A 384 -0.35 5.23 29.44
CA GLU A 384 0.97 5.40 28.83
C GLU A 384 0.87 5.89 27.38
N VAL A 385 -0.06 5.31 26.61
CA VAL A 385 -0.36 5.78 25.24
C VAL A 385 -0.79 7.25 25.24
N TYR A 386 -1.58 7.66 26.24
CA TYR A 386 -2.03 9.04 26.35
C TYR A 386 -0.89 9.98 26.73
N GLU A 387 -0.06 9.65 27.72
CA GLU A 387 1.08 10.50 28.10
C GLU A 387 2.07 10.70 26.94
N GLN A 388 2.35 9.64 26.17
CA GLN A 388 3.15 9.76 24.94
C GLN A 388 2.48 10.69 23.93
N THR A 389 1.16 10.59 23.76
CA THR A 389 0.40 11.43 22.83
C THR A 389 0.42 12.88 23.28
N ARG A 390 0.10 13.11 24.55
CA ARG A 390 0.00 14.39 25.24
C ARG A 390 1.30 15.19 25.13
N ALA A 391 2.46 14.55 25.23
CA ALA A 391 3.76 15.20 25.11
C ALA A 391 3.95 16.03 23.82
N HIS A 392 3.22 15.71 22.74
CA HIS A 392 3.30 16.42 21.46
C HIS A 392 2.36 17.63 21.34
N PHE A 393 1.49 17.83 22.33
CA PHE A 393 0.52 18.94 22.37
C PHE A 393 0.85 19.99 23.44
N ILE A 394 1.85 19.73 24.28
CA ILE A 394 2.33 20.66 25.29
C ILE A 394 3.32 21.66 24.65
N GLU A 395 3.12 22.96 24.84
CA GLU A 395 4.14 23.96 24.50
C GLU A 395 5.31 23.93 25.50
N PRO A 396 6.57 24.19 25.07
CA PRO A 396 7.76 24.10 25.91
C PRO A 396 7.72 24.94 27.20
N ALA A 397 6.84 25.94 27.30
CA ALA A 397 6.72 26.81 28.46
C ALA A 397 5.91 26.20 29.63
N ALA A 398 5.04 25.21 29.39
CA ALA A 398 4.18 24.62 30.42
C ALA A 398 4.85 23.49 31.23
N ALA A 399 6.01 23.00 30.79
CA ALA A 399 6.76 21.93 31.46
C ALA A 399 7.49 22.40 32.74
N ALA A 400 7.57 23.70 33.01
CA ALA A 400 8.37 24.26 34.10
C ALA A 400 7.62 24.45 35.44
N GLU A 401 6.28 24.28 35.49
CA GLU A 401 5.50 24.75 36.65
C GLU A 401 4.83 23.68 37.53
N LYS A 402 5.09 22.39 37.32
CA LYS A 402 4.55 21.33 38.22
C LYS A 402 5.56 20.24 38.57
N ILE A 403 6.69 20.63 39.16
CA ILE A 403 7.44 19.73 40.06
C ILE A 403 7.89 20.54 41.27
N ALA A 404 7.15 20.43 42.37
CA ALA A 404 7.63 20.76 43.70
C ALA A 404 7.65 19.47 44.54
N PRO A 405 8.74 19.19 45.28
CA PRO A 405 8.91 17.95 46.02
C PRO A 405 8.31 18.08 47.42
N THR A 406 7.66 17.03 47.92
CA THR A 406 7.47 16.84 49.36
C THR A 406 7.92 15.44 49.75
N GLU A 407 8.93 15.44 50.62
CA GLU A 407 9.61 14.33 51.29
C GLU A 407 8.76 13.74 52.45
N PRO A 408 9.23 12.69 53.17
CA PRO A 408 8.45 11.49 53.48
C PRO A 408 7.96 11.44 54.94
N ASP A 409 6.98 10.57 55.22
CA ASP A 409 6.91 9.91 56.52
C ASP A 409 6.29 8.51 56.40
N ALA A 410 6.87 7.58 57.15
CA ALA A 410 6.58 6.14 57.20
C ALA A 410 5.72 5.81 58.44
N PRO A 411 5.59 4.54 58.89
CA PRO A 411 4.90 3.41 58.26
C PRO A 411 3.86 2.79 59.24
N GLU A 412 2.76 2.21 58.77
CA GLU A 412 2.04 1.19 59.56
C GLU A 412 1.58 0.00 58.71
N THR A 413 1.92 -1.16 59.25
CA THR A 413 1.97 -2.52 58.70
C THR A 413 0.67 -3.30 58.95
N ILE A 414 0.21 -4.13 58.00
CA ILE A 414 -0.46 -5.43 58.29
C ILE A 414 -0.11 -6.49 57.20
N GLU A 415 0.73 -7.46 57.60
CA GLU A 415 0.78 -8.93 57.32
C GLU A 415 0.55 -9.48 55.88
N SER A 416 1.60 -9.90 55.14
CA SER A 416 2.28 -11.24 55.04
C SER A 416 1.53 -12.34 54.23
N HIS A 417 1.83 -12.49 52.92
CA HIS A 417 2.65 -13.54 52.24
C HIS A 417 1.87 -14.75 51.65
N PRO A 418 2.35 -15.41 50.56
CA PRO A 418 3.65 -15.28 49.90
C PRO A 418 3.61 -14.82 48.43
N ALA A 419 4.76 -14.32 48.00
CA ALA A 419 5.09 -14.02 46.62
C ALA A 419 4.92 -15.26 45.71
N ALA A 420 4.26 -15.06 44.57
CA ALA A 420 4.52 -15.82 43.36
C ALA A 420 5.07 -14.84 42.33
N ALA A 421 6.29 -15.14 41.89
CA ALA A 421 7.17 -14.35 41.06
C ALA A 421 6.51 -13.70 39.84
N THR A 422 6.95 -12.47 39.57
CA THR A 422 7.17 -11.95 38.22
C THR A 422 7.85 -13.01 37.35
N GLU A 423 7.18 -13.49 36.30
CA GLU A 423 7.87 -14.20 35.21
C GLU A 423 8.48 -13.16 34.26
N GLU A 424 9.77 -12.91 34.43
CA GLU A 424 10.63 -12.53 33.31
C GLU A 424 10.67 -13.70 32.31
N LYS A 425 10.06 -13.59 31.13
CA LYS A 425 10.30 -14.55 30.05
C LYS A 425 11.45 -14.09 29.15
N LYS A 426 12.66 -14.35 29.63
CA LYS A 426 13.81 -14.71 28.78
C LYS A 426 14.36 -16.03 29.30
N LYS A 427 14.03 -17.15 28.64
CA LYS A 427 14.80 -18.41 28.71
C LYS A 427 14.67 -19.20 27.41
N HIS A 428 15.37 -18.77 26.37
CA HIS A 428 15.79 -19.68 25.29
C HIS A 428 17.10 -20.35 25.71
N GLU A 429 17.01 -21.22 26.72
CA GLU A 429 18.17 -21.91 27.30
C GLU A 429 18.18 -23.36 26.80
N GLY A 430 19.02 -23.65 25.81
CA GLY A 430 19.25 -25.01 25.29
C GLY A 430 20.17 -24.98 24.07
N LYS A 431 21.00 -26.01 23.88
CA LYS A 431 21.97 -26.08 22.76
C LYS A 431 21.27 -26.04 21.40
N ALA A 432 20.05 -26.57 21.32
CA ALA A 432 19.26 -26.58 20.09
C ALA A 432 18.98 -25.17 19.56
N TRP A 433 18.78 -24.19 20.45
CA TRP A 433 18.43 -22.81 20.10
C TRP A 433 19.58 -22.05 19.43
N GLU A 434 20.82 -22.49 19.59
CA GLU A 434 21.99 -21.86 18.94
C GLU A 434 22.19 -22.35 17.50
N ASN A 435 21.41 -23.33 17.05
CA ASN A 435 21.59 -23.98 15.75
C ASN A 435 20.25 -24.21 15.06
N ILE A 436 19.59 -23.11 14.70
CA ILE A 436 18.34 -23.09 13.94
C ILE A 436 18.66 -23.03 12.45
N ILE A 437 18.09 -23.92 11.65
CA ILE A 437 18.30 -23.97 10.19
C ILE A 437 16.92 -23.97 9.53
N PHE A 438 16.69 -22.99 8.67
CA PHE A 438 15.48 -22.95 7.84
C PHE A 438 15.69 -23.79 6.59
N VAL A 439 14.70 -24.61 6.25
CA VAL A 439 14.71 -25.44 5.05
C VAL A 439 13.65 -24.94 4.08
N LEU A 440 14.13 -24.33 2.99
CA LEU A 440 13.29 -23.70 1.98
C LEU A 440 13.41 -24.41 0.63
N GLY A 441 12.40 -24.23 -0.22
CA GLY A 441 12.37 -24.80 -1.55
C GLY A 441 10.95 -24.92 -2.07
N GLY A 442 10.82 -24.88 -3.40
CA GLY A 442 9.54 -24.94 -4.09
C GLY A 442 8.69 -26.14 -3.66
N PRO A 443 7.35 -26.09 -3.79
CA PRO A 443 6.52 -27.27 -3.58
C PRO A 443 6.99 -28.38 -4.55
N GLY A 444 7.27 -29.59 -4.05
CA GLY A 444 7.80 -30.70 -4.87
C GLY A 444 9.33 -30.85 -4.89
N SER A 445 10.09 -29.94 -4.26
CA SER A 445 11.57 -29.96 -4.22
C SER A 445 12.18 -31.11 -3.40
N GLY A 446 11.38 -31.84 -2.63
CA GLY A 446 11.87 -32.94 -1.79
C GLY A 446 12.38 -32.54 -0.40
N LYS A 447 12.24 -31.27 -0.01
CA LYS A 447 12.66 -30.76 1.31
C LYS A 447 12.25 -31.63 2.50
N GLY A 448 10.98 -32.03 2.61
CA GLY A 448 10.52 -32.89 3.71
C GLY A 448 11.22 -34.26 3.75
N THR A 449 11.50 -34.87 2.59
CA THR A 449 12.25 -36.13 2.49
C THR A 449 13.69 -35.94 2.97
N GLN A 450 14.33 -34.84 2.60
CA GLN A 450 15.70 -34.54 3.02
C GLN A 450 15.77 -34.20 4.52
N CYS A 451 14.81 -33.43 5.04
CA CYS A 451 14.66 -33.18 6.47
C CYS A 451 14.57 -34.47 7.27
N GLU A 452 13.71 -35.41 6.87
CA GLU A 452 13.55 -36.69 7.57
C GLU A 452 14.87 -37.48 7.66
N ARG A 453 15.65 -37.51 6.57
CA ARG A 453 16.96 -38.17 6.58
C ARG A 453 17.97 -37.45 7.49
N LEU A 454 18.06 -36.12 7.39
CA LEU A 454 18.96 -35.31 8.22
C LEU A 454 18.64 -35.46 9.71
N VAL A 455 17.34 -35.53 10.06
CA VAL A 455 16.87 -35.76 11.43
C VAL A 455 17.26 -37.15 11.91
N ASN A 456 17.11 -38.16 11.06
CA ASN A 456 17.46 -39.54 11.41
C ASN A 456 18.96 -39.72 11.70
N GLU A 457 19.84 -39.07 10.93
CA GLU A 457 21.29 -39.14 11.12
C GLU A 457 21.77 -38.21 12.25
N PHE A 458 21.42 -36.93 12.20
CA PHE A 458 22.00 -35.89 13.06
C PHE A 458 21.15 -35.56 14.30
N LYS A 459 19.96 -36.16 14.47
CA LYS A 459 19.10 -36.02 15.65
C LYS A 459 18.62 -34.59 15.93
N TYR A 460 18.48 -33.75 14.91
CA TYR A 460 17.88 -32.42 15.04
C TYR A 460 16.38 -32.52 15.38
N ASN A 461 15.86 -31.51 16.09
CA ASN A 461 14.41 -31.33 16.21
C ASN A 461 13.84 -30.92 14.85
N HIS A 462 12.79 -31.59 14.38
CA HIS A 462 12.15 -31.26 13.10
C HIS A 462 10.79 -30.61 13.31
N LEU A 463 10.63 -29.41 12.75
CA LEU A 463 9.38 -28.68 12.78
C LEU A 463 8.95 -28.32 11.36
N SER A 464 7.91 -28.98 10.86
CA SER A 464 7.28 -28.63 9.58
C SER A 464 6.15 -27.65 9.86
N ALA A 465 6.30 -26.39 9.43
CA ALA A 465 5.27 -25.38 9.64
C ALA A 465 3.93 -25.80 9.03
N GLY A 466 3.97 -26.49 7.89
CA GLY A 466 2.76 -27.02 7.26
C GLY A 466 2.08 -28.12 8.07
N ASP A 467 2.83 -28.98 8.77
CA ASP A 467 2.25 -30.04 9.62
C ASP A 467 1.73 -29.47 10.94
N LEU A 468 2.43 -28.51 11.53
CA LEU A 468 1.95 -27.79 12.73
C LEU A 468 0.62 -27.10 12.46
N LEU A 469 0.48 -26.44 11.31
CA LEU A 469 -0.78 -25.81 10.90
C LEU A 469 -1.89 -26.85 10.67
N ARG A 470 -1.60 -27.99 10.03
CA ARG A 470 -2.58 -29.09 9.87
C ARG A 470 -3.00 -29.71 11.20
N ALA A 471 -2.07 -29.84 12.14
CA ALA A 471 -2.39 -30.30 13.48
C ALA A 471 -3.34 -29.31 14.18
N GLU A 472 -3.12 -28.01 14.02
CA GLU A 472 -4.03 -26.98 14.54
C GLU A 472 -5.42 -27.04 13.88
N VAL A 473 -5.48 -27.25 12.57
CA VAL A 473 -6.73 -27.50 11.82
C VAL A 473 -7.51 -28.68 12.42
N SER A 474 -6.81 -29.78 12.72
CA SER A 474 -7.43 -31.01 13.22
C SER A 474 -8.09 -30.86 14.60
N LYS A 475 -7.72 -29.82 15.37
CA LYS A 475 -8.33 -29.52 16.67
C LYS A 475 -9.76 -28.99 16.54
N GLY A 476 -10.18 -28.57 15.34
CA GLY A 476 -11.55 -28.09 15.08
C GLY A 476 -11.89 -26.78 15.80
N THR A 477 -10.89 -26.05 16.27
CA THR A 477 -11.06 -24.72 16.88
C THR A 477 -11.43 -23.69 15.81
N GLU A 478 -11.92 -22.52 16.23
CA GLU A 478 -12.19 -21.41 15.31
C GLU A 478 -10.94 -21.02 14.51
N LEU A 479 -9.77 -21.01 15.17
CA LEU A 479 -8.47 -20.84 14.52
C LEU A 479 -8.20 -21.96 13.50
N GLY A 480 -8.42 -23.21 13.88
CA GLY A 480 -8.25 -24.37 12.99
C GLY A 480 -9.12 -24.30 11.72
N LEU A 481 -10.37 -23.87 11.83
CA LEU A 481 -11.27 -23.68 10.67
C LEU A 481 -10.78 -22.55 9.75
N LYS A 482 -10.24 -21.47 10.32
CA LYS A 482 -9.63 -20.37 9.55
C LYS A 482 -8.38 -20.85 8.81
N LEU A 483 -7.49 -21.59 9.50
CA LEU A 483 -6.29 -22.16 8.91
C LEU A 483 -6.63 -23.13 7.76
N ASP A 484 -7.66 -23.96 7.91
CA ASP A 484 -8.09 -24.91 6.87
C ASP A 484 -8.48 -24.19 5.57
N ARG A 485 -9.24 -23.10 5.67
CA ARG A 485 -9.62 -22.28 4.52
C ARG A 485 -8.38 -21.67 3.84
N MET A 486 -7.51 -21.02 4.62
CA MET A 486 -6.31 -20.36 4.09
C MET A 486 -5.38 -21.36 3.39
N MET A 487 -5.20 -22.55 3.96
CA MET A 487 -4.38 -23.62 3.40
C MET A 487 -4.95 -24.16 2.07
N LYS A 488 -6.27 -24.38 1.99
CA LYS A 488 -6.95 -24.83 0.77
C LYS A 488 -6.89 -23.78 -0.36
N GLU A 489 -6.92 -22.50 -0.02
CA GLU A 489 -6.85 -21.39 -0.96
C GLU A 489 -5.40 -21.04 -1.40
N GLY A 490 -4.39 -21.69 -0.80
CA GLY A 490 -2.98 -21.41 -1.08
C GLY A 490 -2.49 -20.07 -0.54
N GLN A 491 -3.21 -19.50 0.43
CA GLN A 491 -2.85 -18.25 1.11
C GLN A 491 -1.76 -18.50 2.16
N ILE A 492 -0.96 -17.46 2.44
CA ILE A 492 0.03 -17.49 3.51
C ILE A 492 -0.69 -17.23 4.83
N VAL A 493 -0.46 -18.10 5.81
CA VAL A 493 -0.97 -17.93 7.17
C VAL A 493 -0.30 -16.71 7.80
N PRO A 494 -1.01 -15.86 8.57
CA PRO A 494 -0.44 -14.67 9.18
C PRO A 494 0.83 -14.98 9.98
N MET A 495 1.77 -14.05 9.94
CA MET A 495 3.08 -14.18 10.55
C MET A 495 3.00 -14.50 12.04
N GLU A 496 2.24 -13.72 12.82
CA GLU A 496 2.12 -13.86 14.28
C GLU A 496 1.58 -15.24 14.67
N THR A 497 0.51 -15.70 14.01
CA THR A 497 -0.03 -17.05 14.22
C THR A 497 1.01 -18.14 13.91
N THR A 498 1.75 -17.98 12.82
CA THR A 498 2.78 -18.94 12.42
C THR A 498 3.94 -18.97 13.43
N LEU A 499 4.39 -17.80 13.90
CA LEU A 499 5.43 -17.67 14.91
C LEU A 499 4.99 -18.25 16.26
N GLN A 500 3.77 -17.98 16.71
CA GLN A 500 3.24 -18.52 17.97
C GLN A 500 3.18 -20.06 17.95
N ILE A 501 2.62 -20.64 16.88
CA ILE A 501 2.52 -22.09 16.72
C ILE A 501 3.92 -22.72 16.64
N LEU A 502 4.83 -22.09 15.89
CA LEU A 502 6.20 -22.56 15.74
C LEU A 502 6.99 -22.46 17.05
N GLN A 503 6.88 -21.35 17.76
CA GLN A 503 7.55 -21.12 19.04
C GLN A 503 7.07 -22.12 20.09
N ALA A 504 5.75 -22.30 20.25
CA ALA A 504 5.21 -23.31 21.16
C ALA A 504 5.68 -24.73 20.80
N ALA A 505 5.84 -25.03 19.50
CA ALA A 505 6.40 -26.29 19.06
C ALA A 505 7.90 -26.42 19.40
N MET A 506 8.69 -25.36 19.19
CA MET A 506 10.11 -25.32 19.57
C MET A 506 10.32 -25.51 21.07
N GLU A 507 9.50 -24.86 21.90
CA GLU A 507 9.55 -24.95 23.37
C GLU A 507 9.17 -26.34 23.90
N SER A 508 8.41 -27.13 23.14
CA SER A 508 8.04 -28.51 23.48
C SER A 508 9.00 -29.58 22.96
N CYS A 509 10.05 -29.18 22.23
CA CYS A 509 11.08 -30.08 21.70
C CYS A 509 12.22 -30.35 22.70
N ASP A 510 13.09 -31.31 22.37
CA ASP A 510 14.27 -31.63 23.16
C ASP A 510 15.29 -30.48 23.11
N ALA A 511 15.48 -29.79 24.24
CA ALA A 511 16.39 -28.64 24.36
C ALA A 511 17.88 -29.01 24.17
N ASP A 512 18.24 -30.28 24.36
CA ASP A 512 19.61 -30.80 24.23
C ASP A 512 19.93 -31.32 22.83
N ALA A 513 18.94 -31.34 21.92
CA ALA A 513 19.16 -31.70 20.53
C ALA A 513 20.22 -30.80 19.86
N PRO A 514 20.89 -31.27 18.79
CA PRO A 514 21.93 -30.48 18.12
C PRO A 514 21.45 -29.19 17.44
N GLY A 515 20.13 -29.03 17.24
CA GLY A 515 19.54 -27.87 16.57
C GLY A 515 18.09 -28.07 16.17
N PHE A 516 17.53 -27.06 15.50
CA PHE A 516 16.20 -27.11 14.88
C PHE A 516 16.31 -27.11 13.35
N LEU A 517 15.62 -28.04 12.70
CA LEU A 517 15.33 -28.01 11.26
C LEU A 517 13.88 -27.58 11.08
N ILE A 518 13.68 -26.39 10.53
CA ILE A 518 12.34 -25.84 10.32
C ILE A 518 12.02 -25.87 8.82
N ASP A 519 11.15 -26.78 8.39
CA ASP A 519 10.71 -26.92 6.99
C ASP A 519 9.47 -26.05 6.73
N GLY A 520 9.50 -25.34 5.60
CA GLY A 520 8.31 -24.68 5.05
C GLY A 520 7.98 -23.36 5.73
N PHE A 521 8.96 -22.83 6.47
CA PHE A 521 9.02 -21.52 7.09
C PHE A 521 10.48 -21.01 7.01
N PRO A 522 10.72 -19.69 6.85
CA PRO A 522 9.74 -18.63 6.59
C PRO A 522 9.24 -18.63 5.13
N ARG A 523 8.00 -18.19 4.92
CA ARG A 523 7.37 -18.10 3.59
C ARG A 523 7.37 -16.71 2.99
N ALA A 524 7.65 -15.70 3.80
CA ALA A 524 7.72 -14.30 3.44
C ALA A 524 8.85 -13.64 4.23
N LEU A 525 9.36 -12.51 3.73
CA LEU A 525 10.52 -11.85 4.31
C LEU A 525 10.24 -11.27 5.70
N ASP A 526 9.05 -10.73 5.89
CA ASP A 526 8.56 -10.25 7.20
C ASP A 526 8.58 -11.38 8.25
N GLN A 527 8.17 -12.60 7.90
CA GLN A 527 8.24 -13.75 8.79
C GLN A 527 9.67 -14.11 9.20
N ALA A 528 10.63 -13.99 8.27
CA ALA A 528 12.03 -14.25 8.55
C ALA A 528 12.59 -13.21 9.53
N VAL A 529 12.36 -11.92 9.24
CA VAL A 529 12.82 -10.80 10.06
C VAL A 529 12.22 -10.89 11.47
N ALA A 530 10.91 -11.08 11.57
CA ALA A 530 10.23 -11.17 12.87
C ALA A 530 10.70 -12.39 13.68
N PHE A 531 10.99 -13.53 13.04
CA PHE A 531 11.56 -14.68 13.75
C PHE A 531 12.94 -14.35 14.34
N GLU A 532 13.83 -13.72 13.57
CA GLU A 532 15.18 -13.37 14.05
C GLU A 532 15.11 -12.32 15.17
N GLU A 533 14.19 -11.36 15.08
CA GLU A 533 13.99 -10.31 16.09
C GLU A 533 13.34 -10.82 17.38
N GLN A 534 12.32 -11.67 17.28
CA GLN A 534 11.49 -12.07 18.42
C GLN A 534 11.92 -13.38 19.07
N ILE A 535 12.53 -14.28 18.30
CA ILE A 535 12.87 -15.63 18.75
C ILE A 535 14.38 -15.78 18.80
N LYS A 536 15.03 -15.96 17.65
CA LYS A 536 16.48 -16.16 17.56
C LYS A 536 16.95 -16.12 16.11
N ASN A 537 18.16 -15.62 15.88
CA ASN A 537 18.79 -15.66 14.56
C ASN A 537 18.95 -17.10 14.05
N CYS A 538 18.59 -17.31 12.78
CA CYS A 538 18.79 -18.57 12.07
C CYS A 538 20.25 -18.73 11.67
N LYS A 539 20.88 -19.88 11.86
CA LYS A 539 22.29 -20.07 11.47
C LYS A 539 22.49 -19.91 9.96
N PHE A 540 21.68 -20.60 9.17
CA PHE A 540 21.64 -20.47 7.72
C PHE A 540 20.34 -21.06 7.13
N VAL A 541 20.04 -20.67 5.89
CA VAL A 541 18.96 -21.24 5.08
C VAL A 541 19.51 -22.34 4.18
N LEU A 542 18.97 -23.55 4.29
CA LEU A 542 19.16 -24.63 3.33
C LEU A 542 18.06 -24.55 2.26
N ALA A 543 18.41 -24.09 1.06
CA ALA A 543 17.48 -23.87 -0.05
C ALA A 543 17.62 -24.96 -1.13
N PHE A 544 16.56 -25.73 -1.34
CA PHE A 544 16.47 -26.70 -2.43
C PHE A 544 15.94 -26.05 -3.70
N GLU A 545 16.79 -25.98 -4.71
CA GLU A 545 16.49 -25.42 -6.03
C GLU A 545 16.13 -26.52 -7.00
N CYS A 546 15.10 -26.28 -7.81
CA CYS A 546 14.63 -27.20 -8.82
C CYS A 546 13.92 -26.40 -9.92
N PRO A 547 14.15 -26.74 -11.20
CA PRO A 547 13.36 -26.21 -12.30
C PRO A 547 11.85 -26.43 -12.12
N GLU A 548 11.05 -25.45 -12.58
CA GLU A 548 9.58 -25.45 -12.42
C GLU A 548 8.91 -26.68 -13.03
N ASP A 549 9.35 -27.07 -14.24
CA ASP A 549 8.84 -28.22 -14.97
C ASP A 549 9.01 -29.53 -14.18
N VAL A 550 10.17 -29.70 -13.53
CA VAL A 550 10.46 -30.85 -12.68
C VAL A 550 9.59 -30.83 -11.40
N LEU A 551 9.39 -29.67 -10.78
CA LEU A 551 8.54 -29.52 -9.59
C LEU A 551 7.07 -29.87 -9.89
N VAL A 552 6.55 -29.40 -11.02
CA VAL A 552 5.18 -29.69 -11.46
C VAL A 552 5.00 -31.19 -11.69
N GLU A 553 5.93 -31.84 -12.39
CA GLU A 553 5.87 -33.28 -12.64
C GLU A 553 5.87 -34.08 -11.32
N ARG A 554 6.71 -33.70 -10.36
CA ARG A 554 6.79 -34.34 -9.04
C ARG A 554 5.50 -34.16 -8.22
N LEU A 555 4.87 -32.99 -8.28
CA LEU A 555 3.62 -32.73 -7.56
C LEU A 555 2.44 -33.50 -8.14
N LEU A 556 2.38 -33.66 -9.46
CA LEU A 556 1.35 -34.47 -10.13
C LEU A 556 1.43 -35.95 -9.72
N LYS A 557 2.64 -36.54 -9.76
CA LYS A 557 2.88 -37.93 -9.30
C LYS A 557 2.56 -38.13 -7.81
N ARG A 558 2.73 -37.08 -7.00
CA ARG A 558 2.43 -37.10 -5.56
C ARG A 558 0.92 -37.04 -5.28
N GLY A 559 0.15 -36.30 -6.07
CA GLY A 559 -1.31 -36.25 -5.96
C GLY A 559 -1.96 -37.62 -6.19
N GLU A 560 -1.36 -38.43 -7.07
CA GLU A 560 -1.82 -39.80 -7.36
C GLU A 560 -1.53 -40.81 -6.24
N THR A 561 -0.51 -40.57 -5.41
CA THR A 561 0.04 -41.56 -4.46
C THR A 561 -0.19 -41.22 -2.98
N SER A 562 -0.43 -39.95 -2.62
CA SER A 562 -0.36 -39.49 -1.21
C SER A 562 -1.68 -39.08 -0.55
N GLY A 563 -2.82 -39.13 -1.26
CA GLY A 563 -4.15 -38.89 -0.67
C GLY A 563 -4.39 -37.46 -0.14
N ARG A 564 -3.62 -36.47 -0.59
CA ARG A 564 -3.81 -35.06 -0.23
C ARG A 564 -4.96 -34.45 -1.03
N ALA A 565 -6.02 -34.02 -0.33
CA ALA A 565 -7.25 -33.48 -0.93
C ALA A 565 -7.09 -32.08 -1.56
N ASP A 566 -5.93 -31.44 -1.39
CA ASP A 566 -5.61 -30.07 -1.80
C ASP A 566 -4.69 -29.98 -3.05
N ASP A 567 -4.18 -31.10 -3.57
CA ASP A 567 -3.26 -31.13 -4.71
C ASP A 567 -4.01 -31.12 -6.07
N SER A 568 -4.76 -30.05 -6.36
CA SER A 568 -5.28 -29.78 -7.72
C SER A 568 -4.24 -29.05 -8.57
N ILE A 569 -4.28 -29.20 -9.90
CA ILE A 569 -3.39 -28.46 -10.84
C ILE A 569 -3.44 -26.95 -10.58
N GLU A 570 -4.63 -26.42 -10.28
CA GLU A 570 -4.83 -25.00 -9.99
C GLU A 570 -4.20 -24.59 -8.65
N THR A 571 -4.33 -25.42 -7.62
CA THR A 571 -3.70 -25.20 -6.30
C THR A 571 -2.18 -25.29 -6.39
N ILE A 572 -1.66 -26.24 -7.17
CA ILE A 572 -0.22 -26.41 -7.43
C ILE A 572 0.36 -25.14 -8.08
N LYS A 573 -0.30 -24.62 -9.13
CA LYS A 573 0.10 -23.38 -9.79
C LYS A 573 0.07 -22.18 -8.85
N LYS A 574 -0.98 -22.04 -8.03
CA LYS A 574 -1.07 -20.97 -7.01
C LYS A 574 0.07 -21.08 -6.00
N ARG A 575 0.37 -22.28 -5.49
CA ARG A 575 1.45 -22.51 -4.52
C ARG A 575 2.83 -22.25 -5.11
N PHE A 576 3.03 -22.56 -6.39
CA PHE A 576 4.27 -22.23 -7.09
C PHE A 576 4.42 -20.72 -7.26
N LYS A 577 3.37 -20.04 -7.75
CA LYS A 577 3.35 -18.57 -7.87
C LYS A 577 3.63 -17.89 -6.52
N THR A 578 2.96 -18.29 -5.45
CA THR A 578 3.21 -17.80 -4.09
C THR A 578 4.66 -18.02 -3.66
N PHE A 579 5.27 -19.17 -4.00
CA PHE A 579 6.68 -19.43 -3.69
C PHE A 579 7.63 -18.50 -4.46
N VAL A 580 7.39 -18.28 -5.75
CA VAL A 580 8.22 -17.37 -6.58
C VAL A 580 8.06 -15.92 -6.12
N ASP A 581 6.82 -15.45 -5.96
CA ASP A 581 6.54 -14.04 -5.69
C ASP A 581 6.88 -13.63 -4.25
N ILE A 582 6.78 -14.56 -3.28
CA ILE A 582 6.84 -14.22 -1.85
C ILE A 582 7.94 -14.98 -1.09
N SER A 583 8.13 -16.28 -1.34
CA SER A 583 9.11 -17.08 -0.59
C SER A 583 10.53 -17.03 -1.16
N SER A 584 10.70 -16.84 -2.48
CA SER A 584 12.02 -16.73 -3.11
C SER A 584 12.81 -15.49 -2.65
N PRO A 585 12.19 -14.31 -2.43
CA PRO A 585 12.87 -13.17 -1.81
C PRO A 585 13.53 -13.46 -0.44
N VAL A 586 13.02 -14.44 0.31
CA VAL A 586 13.63 -14.88 1.57
C VAL A 586 14.99 -15.54 1.30
N ILE A 587 15.06 -16.42 0.30
CA ILE A 587 16.30 -17.09 -0.09
C ILE A 587 17.34 -16.05 -0.53
N GLU A 588 16.94 -15.09 -1.38
CA GLU A 588 17.80 -14.00 -1.83
C GLU A 588 18.30 -13.12 -0.69
N HIS A 589 17.44 -12.86 0.31
CA HIS A 589 17.80 -12.06 1.48
C HIS A 589 18.93 -12.73 2.29
N PHE A 590 18.81 -14.03 2.60
CA PHE A 590 19.86 -14.76 3.33
C PHE A 590 21.11 -15.03 2.47
N GLU A 591 20.95 -15.17 1.16
CA GLU A 591 22.07 -15.28 0.21
C GLU A 591 22.94 -14.02 0.22
N LYS A 592 22.33 -12.83 0.17
CA LYS A 592 23.04 -11.55 0.26
C LYS A 592 23.82 -11.39 1.58
N GLN A 593 23.39 -12.06 2.64
CA GLN A 593 24.07 -12.08 3.95
C GLN A 593 25.14 -13.17 4.06
N GLY A 594 25.34 -14.02 3.04
CA GLY A 594 26.23 -15.17 3.11
C GLY A 594 25.74 -16.29 4.03
N ARG A 595 24.43 -16.31 4.36
CA ARG A 595 23.77 -17.27 5.26
C ARG A 595 22.80 -18.19 4.51
N CYS A 596 23.05 -18.46 3.23
CA CYS A 596 22.25 -19.38 2.42
C CYS A 596 23.13 -20.43 1.74
N VAL A 597 22.70 -21.69 1.83
CA VAL A 597 23.26 -22.85 1.14
C VAL A 597 22.23 -23.32 0.13
N LYS A 598 22.57 -23.26 -1.16
CA LYS A 598 21.69 -23.70 -2.26
C LYS A 598 22.10 -25.09 -2.75
N ILE A 599 21.13 -25.98 -2.89
CA ILE A 599 21.33 -27.36 -3.35
C ILE A 599 20.37 -27.65 -4.49
N SER A 600 20.90 -28.08 -5.64
CA SER A 600 20.05 -28.60 -6.71
C SER A 600 19.39 -29.89 -6.26
N SER A 601 18.07 -29.96 -6.41
CA SER A 601 17.24 -31.11 -6.06
C SER A 601 16.83 -31.94 -7.27
N GLU A 602 17.49 -31.75 -8.42
CA GLU A 602 17.24 -32.50 -9.67
C GLU A 602 17.79 -33.93 -9.64
N ALA A 603 18.90 -34.14 -8.93
CA ALA A 603 19.58 -35.41 -8.82
C ALA A 603 18.78 -36.47 -8.04
N ALA A 604 19.29 -37.70 -8.00
CA ALA A 604 18.71 -38.78 -7.21
C ALA A 604 18.64 -38.39 -5.71
N VAL A 605 17.62 -38.90 -5.02
CA VAL A 605 17.34 -38.53 -3.60
C VAL A 605 18.56 -38.75 -2.69
N ASP A 606 19.36 -39.78 -2.96
CA ASP A 606 20.62 -40.07 -2.23
C ASP A 606 21.72 -39.05 -2.52
N GLU A 607 21.88 -38.61 -3.75
CA GLU A 607 22.88 -37.59 -4.11
C GLU A 607 22.51 -36.23 -3.50
N VAL A 608 21.23 -35.85 -3.58
CA VAL A 608 20.71 -34.64 -2.93
C VAL A 608 20.91 -34.69 -1.42
N TYR A 609 20.77 -35.88 -0.82
CA TYR A 609 21.04 -36.07 0.60
C TYR A 609 22.51 -35.87 0.93
N GLU A 610 23.45 -36.48 0.20
CA GLU A 610 24.88 -36.31 0.47
C GLU A 610 25.33 -34.85 0.32
N MET A 611 24.77 -34.11 -0.65
CA MET A 611 24.99 -32.68 -0.79
C MET A 611 24.52 -31.90 0.44
N ALA A 612 23.31 -32.19 0.95
CA ALA A 612 22.78 -31.54 2.14
C ALA A 612 23.57 -31.91 3.40
N ARG A 613 23.87 -33.20 3.55
CA ARG A 613 24.60 -33.81 4.67
C ARG A 613 25.96 -33.17 4.90
N ALA A 614 26.67 -32.79 3.83
CA ALA A 614 27.99 -32.16 3.92
C ALA A 614 28.02 -30.86 4.76
N HIS A 615 26.88 -30.19 4.93
CA HIS A 615 26.76 -28.95 5.71
C HIS A 615 26.42 -29.17 7.20
N PHE A 616 26.26 -30.43 7.61
CA PHE A 616 25.93 -30.85 8.98
C PHE A 616 27.06 -31.62 9.67
N LEU A 617 28.14 -31.92 8.95
CA LEU A 617 29.40 -32.50 9.42
C LEU A 617 30.37 -31.40 9.86
#